data_AF-W9GUC8-F1
#
_entry.id   AF-W9GUC8-F1
#
_cell.length_a   1.000
_cell.length_b   1.000
_cell.length_c   1.000
_cell.angle_alpha   90.00
_cell.angle_beta   90.00
_cell.angle_gamma   90.00
#
_symmetry.space_group_name_H-M   'P 1'
#
loop_
_entity.id
_entity.type
_entity.pdbx_description
1 polymer ?
#
loop_
_entity_poly.entity_id
_entity_poly.type
_entity_poly.pdbx_seq_one_letter_code
_entity_poly.pdbx_strand_id
1 'polypeptide(L)'
;MNGRHPEALDPLAARDVIARTEQVRRAARADQQGVAIPLIILGPLTVLYAALLVVVREQMVGDLGPGESKVGTAGELALMNFVQRYWGTVGALGLIAIGLWFGVRNRRAGAGAGATSWIIAGAGLYLLIAHSGLVPAVALAVSLLTMLTPTVLISVVLLVVAWRRRNRRLALWVLVFGGVTALADIGFIANRTSDLLEFLRVPMSTVLALGTWADVVAIVLLGMVLTVAGWRARRADLATHTATLKPLA
;
A
#
# COMPACT_ATOMS: atom_id res chain seq x y z
N MET A 1 0.27 16.20 64.03
CA MET A 1 0.69 15.07 63.18
C MET A 1 -0.57 14.41 62.61
N ASN A 2 -0.97 14.79 61.40
CA ASN A 2 -2.17 14.25 60.76
C ASN A 2 -1.84 12.87 60.16
N GLY A 3 -2.32 11.82 60.83
CA GLY A 3 -2.28 10.45 60.32
C GLY A 3 -3.13 10.34 59.07
N ARG A 4 -2.49 10.30 57.90
CA ARG A 4 -3.13 9.82 56.66
C ARG A 4 -3.34 8.32 56.84
N HIS A 5 -4.57 7.92 57.14
CA HIS A 5 -5.00 6.55 56.95
C HIS A 5 -4.73 6.18 55.47
N PRO A 6 -4.10 5.02 55.19
CA PRO A 6 -4.04 4.52 53.84
C PRO A 6 -5.48 4.30 53.37
N GLU A 7 -5.92 5.07 52.37
CA GLU A 7 -7.14 4.76 51.61
C GLU A 7 -7.03 3.30 51.17
N ALA A 8 -7.81 2.44 51.79
CA ALA A 8 -7.96 1.07 51.35
C ALA A 8 -8.48 1.14 49.91
N LEU A 9 -7.63 0.79 48.95
CA LEU A 9 -7.96 0.72 47.53
C LEU A 9 -9.29 0.00 47.37
N ASP A 10 -10.32 0.75 46.99
CA ASP A 10 -11.67 0.21 46.83
C ASP A 10 -11.61 -0.95 45.80
N PRO A 11 -11.90 -2.20 46.23
CA PRO A 11 -11.83 -3.35 45.36
C PRO A 11 -12.78 -3.23 44.15
N LEU A 12 -13.82 -2.38 44.21
CA LEU A 12 -14.69 -2.07 43.08
C LEU A 12 -13.97 -1.18 42.04
N ALA A 13 -13.28 -0.14 42.48
CA ALA A 13 -12.48 0.72 41.59
C ALA A 13 -11.36 -0.07 40.91
N ALA A 14 -10.72 -1.01 41.61
CA ALA A 14 -9.71 -1.89 41.04
C ALA A 14 -10.29 -2.83 39.96
N ARG A 15 -11.49 -3.38 40.19
CA ARG A 15 -12.20 -4.24 39.20
C ARG A 15 -12.58 -3.46 37.95
N ASP A 16 -13.04 -2.22 38.08
CA ASP A 16 -13.37 -1.36 36.95
C ASP A 16 -12.13 -1.00 36.11
N VAL A 17 -10.99 -0.74 36.76
CA VAL A 17 -9.73 -0.48 36.05
C VAL A 17 -9.26 -1.73 35.31
N ILE A 18 -9.37 -2.92 35.91
CA ILE A 18 -9.01 -4.20 35.27
C ILE A 18 -9.96 -4.50 34.10
N ALA A 19 -11.27 -4.32 34.27
CA ALA A 19 -12.26 -4.52 33.22
C ALA A 19 -12.02 -3.58 32.03
N ARG A 20 -11.70 -2.30 32.30
CA ARG A 20 -11.31 -1.33 31.27
C ARG A 20 -9.99 -1.72 30.59
N THR A 21 -8.97 -2.16 31.33
CA THR A 21 -7.70 -2.59 30.73
C THR A 21 -7.86 -3.87 29.92
N GLU A 22 -8.73 -4.79 30.32
CA GLU A 22 -9.08 -5.95 29.50
C GLU A 22 -9.85 -5.59 28.25
N GLN A 23 -10.83 -4.67 28.34
CA GLN A 23 -11.51 -4.13 27.16
C GLN A 23 -10.51 -3.47 26.21
N VAL A 24 -9.56 -2.68 26.72
CA VAL A 24 -8.48 -2.06 25.92
C VAL A 24 -7.56 -3.13 25.33
N ARG A 25 -7.19 -4.19 26.06
CA ARG A 25 -6.41 -5.31 25.52
C ARG A 25 -7.16 -6.09 24.44
N ARG A 26 -8.47 -6.33 24.62
CA ARG A 26 -9.33 -6.99 23.62
C ARG A 26 -9.48 -6.12 22.38
N ALA A 27 -9.69 -4.81 22.55
CA ALA A 27 -9.72 -3.83 21.48
C ALA A 27 -8.38 -3.75 20.74
N ALA A 28 -7.25 -3.76 21.46
CA ALA A 28 -5.91 -3.78 20.88
C ALA A 28 -5.59 -5.10 20.15
N ARG A 29 -6.13 -6.24 20.59
CA ARG A 29 -6.06 -7.51 19.84
C ARG A 29 -6.94 -7.47 18.59
N ALA A 30 -8.13 -6.89 18.67
CA ALA A 30 -8.97 -6.60 17.51
C ALA A 30 -8.30 -5.59 16.55
N ASP A 31 -7.38 -4.75 17.03
CA ASP A 31 -6.63 -3.77 16.22
C ASP A 31 -5.58 -4.43 15.28
N GLN A 32 -5.27 -5.73 15.49
CA GLN A 32 -4.49 -6.53 14.52
C GLN A 32 -5.22 -6.74 13.18
N GLN A 33 -6.52 -6.40 13.10
CA GLN A 33 -7.37 -6.54 11.90
C GLN A 33 -7.17 -5.42 10.86
N GLY A 34 -6.24 -4.49 11.05
CA GLY A 34 -6.01 -3.34 10.16
C GLY A 34 -5.41 -3.64 8.76
N VAL A 35 -5.33 -4.91 8.33
CA VAL A 35 -4.71 -5.28 7.04
C VAL A 35 -5.62 -4.95 5.85
N ALA A 36 -6.94 -5.08 6.02
CA ALA A 36 -7.87 -5.10 4.88
C ALA A 36 -7.84 -3.82 4.03
N ILE A 37 -7.85 -2.65 4.66
CA ILE A 37 -7.99 -1.37 3.95
C ILE A 37 -6.77 -1.01 3.10
N PRO A 38 -5.52 -1.08 3.61
CA PRO A 38 -4.35 -0.90 2.77
C PRO A 38 -4.37 -1.78 1.52
N LEU A 39 -4.76 -3.05 1.66
CA LEU A 39 -4.79 -3.98 0.51
C LEU A 39 -5.93 -3.69 -0.47
N ILE A 40 -7.12 -3.34 0.03
CA ILE A 40 -8.27 -2.94 -0.80
C ILE A 40 -8.00 -1.66 -1.58
N ILE A 41 -7.14 -0.76 -1.06
CA ILE A 41 -6.76 0.46 -1.77
C ILE A 41 -5.60 0.18 -2.73
N LEU A 42 -4.52 -0.45 -2.27
CA LEU A 42 -3.35 -0.71 -3.11
C LEU A 42 -3.66 -1.66 -4.27
N GLY A 43 -4.49 -2.68 -4.06
CA GLY A 43 -4.80 -3.68 -5.09
C GLY A 43 -5.37 -3.07 -6.38
N PRO A 44 -6.50 -2.35 -6.33
CA PRO A 44 -7.07 -1.68 -7.50
C PRO A 44 -6.15 -0.62 -8.10
N LEU A 45 -5.41 0.14 -7.28
CA LEU A 45 -4.42 1.09 -7.79
C LEU A 45 -3.29 0.40 -8.57
N THR A 46 -2.87 -0.78 -8.14
CA THR A 46 -1.86 -1.59 -8.82
C THR A 46 -2.37 -2.09 -10.17
N VAL A 47 -3.63 -2.54 -10.24
CA VAL A 47 -4.26 -2.95 -11.51
C VAL A 47 -4.42 -1.76 -12.46
N LEU A 48 -4.86 -0.61 -11.95
CA LEU A 48 -4.99 0.61 -12.74
C LEU A 48 -3.64 1.08 -13.29
N TYR A 49 -2.57 0.99 -12.48
CA TYR A 49 -1.21 1.28 -12.94
C TYR A 49 -0.79 0.37 -14.11
N ALA A 50 -1.02 -0.95 -13.98
CA ALA A 50 -0.73 -1.88 -15.06
C ALA A 50 -1.52 -1.56 -16.33
N ALA A 51 -2.82 -1.24 -16.21
CA ALA A 51 -3.64 -0.84 -17.35
C ALA A 51 -3.10 0.43 -18.03
N LEU A 52 -2.62 1.41 -17.27
CA LEU A 52 -1.99 2.61 -17.81
C LEU A 52 -0.66 2.30 -18.52
N LEU A 53 0.15 1.37 -17.99
CA LEU A 53 1.37 0.91 -18.68
C LEU A 53 1.04 0.28 -20.03
N VAL A 54 -0.04 -0.51 -20.11
CA VAL A 54 -0.52 -1.08 -21.38
C VAL A 54 -0.89 0.02 -22.38
N VAL A 55 -1.70 1.01 -21.94
CA VAL A 55 -2.13 2.11 -22.82
C VAL A 55 -0.95 2.93 -23.33
N VAL A 56 -0.01 3.30 -22.45
CA VAL A 56 1.20 4.04 -22.87
C VAL A 56 2.01 3.25 -23.88
N ARG A 57 2.15 1.94 -23.66
CA ARG A 57 2.91 1.07 -24.55
C ARG A 57 2.26 0.97 -25.92
N GLU A 58 0.96 0.73 -25.99
CA GLU A 58 0.18 0.69 -27.23
C GLU A 58 0.32 2.01 -28.01
N GLN A 59 0.21 3.16 -27.34
CA GLN A 59 0.33 4.46 -28.00
C GLN A 59 1.74 4.77 -28.50
N MET A 60 2.78 4.29 -27.82
CA MET A 60 4.17 4.55 -28.18
C MET A 60 4.69 3.61 -29.27
N VAL A 61 4.16 2.38 -29.35
CA VAL A 61 4.70 1.31 -30.21
C VAL A 61 3.75 0.93 -31.35
N GLY A 62 2.43 1.13 -31.20
CA GLY A 62 1.42 0.63 -32.13
C GLY A 62 1.51 1.19 -33.55
N ASP A 63 2.09 2.39 -33.70
CA ASP A 63 2.19 3.09 -35.00
C ASP A 63 3.59 3.02 -35.63
N LEU A 64 4.56 2.32 -35.01
CA LEU A 64 5.95 2.30 -35.47
C LEU A 64 6.27 1.07 -36.30
N GLY A 65 6.74 1.26 -37.54
CA GLY A 65 7.37 0.22 -38.34
C GLY A 65 8.75 -0.20 -37.78
N PRO A 66 9.30 -1.36 -38.19
CA PRO A 66 10.62 -1.79 -37.76
C PRO A 66 11.71 -0.75 -38.10
N GLY A 67 12.39 -0.21 -37.08
CA GLY A 67 13.47 0.78 -37.26
C GLY A 67 13.00 2.24 -37.34
N GLU A 68 11.70 2.49 -37.24
CA GLU A 68 11.16 3.86 -37.22
C GLU A 68 11.16 4.42 -35.79
N SER A 69 11.56 5.69 -35.65
CA SER A 69 11.44 6.45 -34.40
C SER A 69 10.47 7.61 -34.61
N LYS A 70 9.41 7.67 -33.81
CA LYS A 70 8.48 8.80 -33.79
C LYS A 70 8.88 9.74 -32.65
N VAL A 71 8.92 11.04 -32.94
CA VAL A 71 8.98 12.05 -31.89
C VAL A 71 7.61 12.05 -31.21
N GLY A 72 7.59 11.71 -29.92
CA GLY A 72 6.35 11.62 -29.16
C GLY A 72 5.55 12.92 -29.21
N THR A 73 4.24 12.84 -29.44
CA THR A 73 3.38 14.02 -29.41
C THR A 73 3.33 14.63 -28.01
N ALA A 74 2.94 15.91 -27.89
CA ALA A 74 2.81 16.55 -26.58
C ALA A 74 1.86 15.78 -25.64
N GLY A 75 0.81 15.15 -26.19
CA GLY A 75 -0.11 14.29 -25.44
C GLY A 75 0.53 12.99 -24.95
N GLU A 76 1.29 12.30 -25.82
CA GLU A 76 2.03 11.08 -25.47
C GLU A 76 3.08 11.34 -24.38
N LEU A 77 3.81 12.45 -24.48
CA LEU A 77 4.76 12.88 -23.46
C LEU A 77 4.07 13.24 -22.14
N ALA A 78 2.92 13.90 -22.19
CA ALA A 78 2.13 14.21 -20.99
C ALA A 78 1.61 12.94 -20.30
N LEU A 79 1.12 11.97 -21.08
CA LEU A 79 0.67 10.68 -20.57
C LEU A 79 1.83 9.88 -19.96
N MET A 80 2.98 9.80 -20.64
CA MET A 80 4.16 9.14 -20.11
C MET A 80 4.63 9.76 -18.80
N ASN A 81 4.68 11.10 -18.73
CA ASN A 81 4.98 11.83 -17.50
C ASN A 81 3.96 11.54 -16.39
N PHE A 82 2.67 11.45 -16.72
CA PHE A 82 1.63 11.09 -15.77
C PHE A 82 1.83 9.68 -15.21
N VAL A 83 2.09 8.69 -16.07
CA VAL A 83 2.32 7.29 -15.67
C VAL A 83 3.57 7.15 -14.80
N GLN A 84 4.66 7.84 -15.15
CA GLN A 84 5.87 7.90 -14.32
C GLN A 84 5.61 8.50 -12.93
N ARG A 85 4.70 9.48 -12.84
CA ARG A 85 4.30 10.13 -11.58
C ARG A 85 3.10 9.47 -10.89
N TYR A 86 2.55 8.40 -11.45
CA TYR A 86 1.31 7.78 -10.99
C TYR A 86 1.39 7.40 -9.51
N TRP A 87 2.43 6.68 -9.10
CA TRP A 87 2.59 6.28 -7.70
C TRP A 87 2.92 7.47 -6.78
N GLY A 88 3.59 8.49 -7.30
CA GLY A 88 3.87 9.72 -6.56
C GLY A 88 2.61 10.55 -6.26
N THR A 89 1.60 10.49 -7.12
CA THR A 89 0.35 11.27 -6.99
C THR A 89 -0.81 10.41 -6.50
N VAL A 90 -1.23 9.42 -7.29
CA VAL A 90 -2.34 8.52 -6.97
C VAL A 90 -2.00 7.62 -5.78
N GLY A 91 -0.77 7.11 -5.71
CA GLY A 91 -0.29 6.35 -4.55
C GLY A 91 -0.29 7.17 -3.26
N ALA A 92 0.08 8.45 -3.35
CA ALA A 92 0.02 9.40 -2.24
C ALA A 92 -1.41 9.66 -1.75
N LEU A 93 -2.36 9.84 -2.68
CA LEU A 93 -3.78 9.94 -2.36
C LEU A 93 -4.30 8.66 -1.69
N GLY A 94 -3.85 7.49 -2.15
CA GLY A 94 -4.13 6.20 -1.52
C GLY A 94 -3.64 6.14 -0.07
N LEU A 95 -2.41 6.59 0.19
CA LEU A 95 -1.88 6.70 1.56
C LEU A 95 -2.72 7.66 2.41
N ILE A 96 -3.07 8.84 1.91
CA ILE A 96 -3.92 9.79 2.65
C ILE A 96 -5.25 9.13 3.03
N ALA A 97 -5.90 8.44 2.09
CA ALA A 97 -7.15 7.72 2.36
C ALA A 97 -6.99 6.64 3.44
N ILE A 98 -5.90 5.85 3.39
CA ILE A 98 -5.57 4.87 4.43
C ILE A 98 -5.37 5.55 5.79
N GLY A 99 -4.62 6.65 5.84
CA GLY A 99 -4.35 7.42 7.04
C GLY A 99 -5.61 8.00 7.67
N LEU A 100 -6.48 8.61 6.85
CA LEU A 100 -7.77 9.14 7.27
C LEU A 100 -8.67 8.03 7.83
N TRP A 101 -8.74 6.87 7.16
CA TRP A 101 -9.52 5.75 7.64
C TRP A 101 -9.03 5.25 9.01
N PHE A 102 -7.72 5.11 9.20
CA PHE A 102 -7.15 4.76 10.51
C PHE A 102 -7.46 5.82 11.56
N GLY A 103 -7.42 7.10 11.19
CA GLY A 103 -7.77 8.22 12.09
C GLY A 103 -9.23 8.14 12.55
N VAL A 104 -10.17 7.96 11.62
CA VAL A 104 -11.61 7.83 11.92
C VAL A 104 -11.87 6.59 12.79
N ARG A 105 -11.23 5.45 12.47
CA ARG A 105 -11.38 4.22 13.26
C ARG A 105 -10.85 4.39 14.68
N ASN A 106 -9.67 4.97 14.85
CA ASN A 106 -9.08 5.19 16.18
C ASN A 106 -9.94 6.15 17.03
N ARG A 107 -10.52 7.20 16.42
CA ARG A 107 -11.46 8.11 17.11
C ARG A 107 -12.73 7.39 17.57
N ARG A 108 -13.31 6.52 16.72
CA ARG A 108 -14.48 5.71 17.09
C ARG A 108 -14.18 4.74 18.24
N ALA A 109 -12.93 4.32 18.39
CA ALA A 109 -12.48 3.50 19.52
C ALA A 109 -12.14 4.31 20.79
N GLY A 110 -12.33 5.64 20.79
CA GLY A 110 -12.06 6.50 21.94
C GLY A 110 -10.57 6.82 22.18
N ALA A 111 -9.66 6.37 21.30
CA ALA A 111 -8.21 6.54 21.46
C ALA A 111 -7.65 7.84 20.84
N GLY A 112 -8.50 8.70 20.27
CA GLY A 112 -8.09 9.89 19.53
C GLY A 112 -7.45 9.59 18.16
N ALA A 113 -6.90 10.61 17.50
CA ALA A 113 -6.17 10.43 16.24
C ALA A 113 -4.76 9.87 16.52
N GLY A 114 -4.65 8.54 16.62
CA GLY A 114 -3.38 7.88 16.97
C GLY A 114 -2.23 8.22 16.01
N ALA A 115 -1.00 8.31 16.53
CA ALA A 115 0.19 8.75 15.79
C ALA A 115 0.40 8.07 14.42
N THR A 116 -0.04 6.82 14.25
CA THR A 116 0.05 6.11 12.96
C THR A 116 -0.77 6.76 11.84
N SER A 117 -1.96 7.33 12.12
CA SER A 117 -2.76 7.97 11.06
C SER A 117 -2.06 9.22 10.54
N TRP A 118 -1.42 9.98 11.44
CA TRP A 118 -0.65 11.16 11.09
C TRP A 118 0.61 10.85 10.30
N ILE A 119 1.33 9.77 10.65
CA ILE A 119 2.51 9.33 9.88
C ILE A 119 2.09 8.97 8.45
N ILE A 120 1.01 8.18 8.28
CA ILE A 120 0.54 7.76 6.96
C ILE A 120 0.05 8.95 6.14
N ALA A 121 -0.85 9.76 6.71
CA ALA A 121 -1.42 10.91 6.01
C ALA A 121 -0.37 11.98 5.72
N GLY A 122 0.56 12.21 6.66
CA GLY A 122 1.69 13.12 6.49
C GLY A 122 2.66 12.65 5.42
N ALA A 123 3.00 11.36 5.37
CA ALA A 123 3.82 10.80 4.30
C ALA A 123 3.11 10.87 2.93
N GLY A 124 1.81 10.62 2.89
CA GLY A 124 1.00 10.80 1.68
C GLY A 124 0.97 12.27 1.22
N LEU A 125 0.73 13.22 2.13
CA LEU A 125 0.75 14.65 1.81
C LEU A 125 2.14 15.09 1.34
N TYR A 126 3.20 14.62 2.01
CA TYR A 126 4.58 14.88 1.62
C TYR A 126 4.88 14.36 0.21
N LEU A 127 4.50 13.12 -0.11
CA LEU A 127 4.65 12.56 -1.45
C LEU A 127 3.88 13.37 -2.50
N LEU A 128 2.64 13.77 -2.18
CA LEU A 128 1.81 14.56 -3.08
C LEU A 128 2.45 15.91 -3.38
N ILE A 129 2.93 16.63 -2.35
CA ILE A 129 3.63 17.90 -2.53
C ILE A 129 4.90 17.70 -3.37
N ALA A 130 5.69 16.66 -3.06
CA ALA A 130 6.91 16.37 -3.77
C ALA A 130 6.72 16.08 -5.27
N HIS A 131 5.65 15.35 -5.62
CA HIS A 131 5.38 14.94 -7.01
C HIS A 131 4.43 15.88 -7.76
N SER A 132 3.79 16.83 -7.06
CA SER A 132 2.95 17.87 -7.67
C SER A 132 3.75 18.91 -8.47
N GLY A 133 5.05 19.05 -8.20
CA GLY A 133 5.89 20.10 -8.79
C GLY A 133 5.66 21.50 -8.17
N LEU A 134 4.83 21.62 -7.12
CA LEU A 134 4.53 22.89 -6.47
C LEU A 134 5.69 23.43 -5.63
N VAL A 135 6.59 22.57 -5.14
CA VAL A 135 7.72 22.95 -4.28
C VAL A 135 9.04 22.37 -4.82
N PRO A 136 9.77 23.12 -5.67
CA PRO A 136 10.96 22.62 -6.35
C PRO A 136 12.08 22.16 -5.41
N ALA A 137 12.29 22.86 -4.29
CA ALA A 137 13.33 22.53 -3.32
C ALA A 137 13.07 21.18 -2.61
N VAL A 138 11.79 20.88 -2.32
CA VAL A 138 11.39 19.60 -1.72
C VAL A 138 11.54 18.48 -2.75
N ALA A 139 11.23 18.75 -4.03
CA ALA A 139 11.38 17.77 -5.11
C ALA A 139 12.83 17.26 -5.24
N LEU A 140 13.85 18.09 -4.98
CA LEU A 140 15.27 17.70 -5.11
C LEU A 140 15.73 16.78 -3.96
N ALA A 141 15.35 17.10 -2.71
CA ALA A 141 15.62 16.22 -1.57
C ALA A 141 14.83 14.90 -1.66
N VAL A 142 13.59 14.96 -2.18
CA VAL A 142 12.75 13.79 -2.39
C VAL A 142 13.33 12.91 -3.48
N SER A 143 13.69 13.47 -4.63
CA SER A 143 14.22 12.68 -5.75
C SER A 143 15.50 11.92 -5.37
N LEU A 144 16.34 12.44 -4.46
CA LEU A 144 17.46 11.68 -3.89
C LEU A 144 17.03 10.51 -3.00
N LEU A 145 15.99 10.69 -2.18
CA LEU A 145 15.42 9.65 -1.30
C LEU A 145 14.52 8.64 -2.04
N THR A 146 13.90 9.06 -3.15
CA THR A 146 12.99 8.27 -3.99
C THR A 146 13.61 7.90 -5.33
N MET A 147 14.94 7.96 -5.47
CA MET A 147 15.64 7.37 -6.62
C MET A 147 15.29 5.89 -6.76
N LEU A 148 14.98 5.24 -5.64
CA LEU A 148 14.22 4.02 -5.56
C LEU A 148 12.74 4.40 -5.59
N THR A 149 12.08 4.16 -6.72
CA THR A 149 10.68 4.40 -7.11
C THR A 149 9.69 4.76 -5.98
N PRO A 150 8.70 5.68 -6.19
CA PRO A 150 7.74 6.08 -5.13
C PRO A 150 7.03 4.93 -4.39
N THR A 151 6.88 3.77 -5.04
CA THR A 151 6.39 2.51 -4.47
C THR A 151 7.21 2.02 -3.27
N VAL A 152 8.52 2.24 -3.26
CA VAL A 152 9.43 1.89 -2.16
C VAL A 152 9.11 2.73 -0.93
N LEU A 153 8.90 4.04 -1.08
CA LEU A 153 8.55 4.90 0.05
C LEU A 153 7.19 4.52 0.65
N ILE A 154 6.19 4.27 -0.21
CA ILE A 154 4.87 3.77 0.21
C ILE A 154 5.04 2.47 1.03
N SER A 155 5.89 1.56 0.56
CA SER A 155 6.17 0.30 1.23
C SER A 155 6.86 0.49 2.59
N VAL A 156 7.86 1.37 2.67
CA VAL A 156 8.54 1.68 3.95
C VAL A 156 7.56 2.28 4.96
N VAL A 157 6.72 3.23 4.55
CA VAL A 157 5.71 3.85 5.42
C VAL A 157 4.75 2.80 5.97
N LEU A 158 4.22 1.95 5.09
CA LEU A 158 3.31 0.88 5.51
C LEU A 158 4.00 -0.20 6.34
N LEU A 159 5.29 -0.44 6.14
CA LEU A 159 6.08 -1.36 6.95
C LEU A 159 6.32 -0.80 8.35
N VAL A 160 6.61 0.49 8.49
CA VAL A 160 6.69 1.18 9.80
C VAL A 160 5.36 1.07 10.54
N VAL A 161 4.24 1.24 9.84
CA VAL A 161 2.89 1.06 10.40
C VAL A 161 2.66 -0.38 10.84
N ALA A 162 3.00 -1.35 9.98
CA ALA A 162 2.88 -2.77 10.27
C ALA A 162 3.72 -3.16 11.50
N TRP A 163 4.95 -2.64 11.59
CA TRP A 163 5.84 -2.85 12.73
C TRP A 163 5.29 -2.25 14.02
N ARG A 164 4.85 -0.99 14.00
CA ARG A 164 4.23 -0.32 15.17
C ARG A 164 2.97 -1.04 15.64
N ARG A 165 2.17 -1.56 14.70
CA ARG A 165 0.96 -2.35 15.01
C ARG A 165 1.25 -3.83 15.28
N ARG A 166 2.52 -4.25 15.23
CA ARG A 166 2.97 -5.66 15.30
C ARG A 166 2.18 -6.59 14.37
N ASN A 167 1.77 -6.09 13.22
CA ASN A 167 0.94 -6.79 12.26
C ASN A 167 1.81 -7.46 11.18
N ARG A 168 2.23 -8.71 11.46
CA ARG A 168 3.08 -9.48 10.54
C ARG A 168 2.44 -9.74 9.18
N ARG A 169 1.10 -9.86 9.12
CA ARG A 169 0.38 -10.07 7.86
C ARG A 169 0.46 -8.85 6.97
N LEU A 170 0.23 -7.66 7.51
CA LEU A 170 0.41 -6.41 6.76
C LEU A 170 1.86 -6.27 6.29
N ALA A 171 2.83 -6.52 7.18
CA ALA A 171 4.25 -6.44 6.83
C ALA A 171 4.60 -7.35 5.65
N LEU A 172 4.13 -8.62 5.67
CA LEU A 172 4.34 -9.56 4.58
C LEU A 172 3.75 -9.03 3.26
N TRP A 173 2.50 -8.59 3.27
CA TRP A 173 1.86 -8.09 2.04
C TRP A 173 2.51 -6.82 1.51
N VAL A 174 2.98 -5.93 2.39
CA VAL A 174 3.70 -4.72 2.01
C VAL A 174 5.06 -5.05 1.41
N LEU A 175 5.77 -6.06 1.96
CA LEU A 175 7.03 -6.54 1.39
C LEU A 175 6.82 -7.20 0.03
N VAL A 176 5.78 -8.02 -0.12
CA VAL A 176 5.41 -8.63 -1.41
C VAL A 176 5.04 -7.54 -2.43
N PHE A 177 4.23 -6.56 -2.04
CA PHE A 177 3.87 -5.42 -2.87
C PHE A 177 5.12 -4.67 -3.33
N GLY A 178 5.91 -4.13 -2.39
CA GLY A 178 7.08 -3.31 -2.71
C GLY A 178 8.14 -4.07 -3.48
N GLY A 179 8.37 -5.35 -3.14
CA GLY A 179 9.33 -6.21 -3.82
C GLY A 179 8.93 -6.50 -5.26
N VAL A 180 7.68 -6.93 -5.50
CA VAL A 180 7.21 -7.23 -6.85
C VAL A 180 7.14 -5.97 -7.71
N THR A 181 6.64 -4.85 -7.19
CA THR A 181 6.60 -3.59 -7.96
C THR A 181 8.00 -3.10 -8.29
N ALA A 182 8.93 -3.12 -7.32
CA ALA A 182 10.30 -2.66 -7.58
C ALA A 182 11.03 -3.57 -8.58
N LEU A 183 10.83 -4.89 -8.51
CA LEU A 183 11.40 -5.83 -9.49
C LEU A 183 10.80 -5.65 -10.88
N ALA A 184 9.50 -5.38 -10.98
CA ALA A 184 8.84 -5.09 -12.25
C ALA A 184 9.30 -3.74 -12.84
N ASP A 185 9.47 -2.71 -12.00
CA ASP A 185 9.92 -1.38 -12.43
C ASP A 185 11.34 -1.40 -13.04
N ILE A 186 12.21 -2.30 -12.57
CA ILE A 186 13.56 -2.51 -13.14
C ILE A 186 13.60 -3.53 -14.28
N GLY A 187 12.45 -4.07 -14.71
CA GLY A 187 12.35 -5.07 -15.78
C GLY A 187 12.89 -6.46 -15.41
N PHE A 188 13.07 -6.75 -14.11
CA PHE A 188 13.66 -8.02 -13.69
C PHE A 188 12.78 -9.22 -14.04
N ILE A 189 11.45 -9.10 -13.92
CA ILE A 189 10.52 -10.21 -14.16
C ILE A 189 10.45 -10.49 -15.66
N ALA A 190 10.38 -9.45 -16.50
CA ALA A 190 10.52 -9.56 -17.95
C ALA A 190 11.82 -10.26 -18.36
N ASN A 191 12.97 -9.82 -17.86
CA ASN A 191 14.27 -10.41 -18.20
C ASN A 191 14.35 -11.88 -17.80
N ARG A 192 13.95 -12.23 -16.56
CA ARG A 192 13.98 -13.63 -16.11
C ARG A 192 12.99 -14.53 -16.84
N THR A 193 11.85 -13.98 -17.27
CA THR A 193 10.90 -14.72 -18.10
C THR A 193 11.49 -14.97 -19.49
N SER A 194 12.13 -13.97 -20.08
CA SER A 194 12.82 -14.12 -21.37
C SER A 194 13.95 -15.15 -21.30
N ASP A 195 14.81 -15.09 -20.27
CA ASP A 195 15.89 -16.06 -20.03
C ASP A 195 15.34 -17.50 -19.95
N LEU A 196 14.23 -17.69 -19.22
CA LEU A 196 13.59 -18.99 -19.06
C LEU A 196 13.00 -19.50 -20.38
N LEU A 197 12.35 -18.65 -21.16
CA LEU A 197 11.77 -19.01 -22.46
C LEU A 197 12.87 -19.34 -23.49
N GLU A 198 13.98 -18.60 -23.48
CA GLU A 198 15.15 -18.87 -24.31
C GLU A 198 15.79 -20.21 -23.93
N PHE A 199 15.94 -20.49 -22.62
CA PHE A 199 16.39 -21.79 -22.13
C PHE A 199 15.50 -22.96 -22.61
N LEU A 200 14.19 -22.73 -22.69
CA LEU A 200 13.21 -23.68 -23.22
C LEU A 200 13.18 -23.74 -24.77
N ARG A 201 14.07 -23.03 -25.45
CA ARG A 201 14.18 -22.95 -26.92
C ARG A 201 12.90 -22.46 -27.61
N VAL A 202 12.15 -21.59 -26.94
CA VAL A 202 10.99 -20.93 -27.53
C VAL A 202 11.46 -19.98 -28.65
N PRO A 203 10.75 -19.87 -29.80
CA PRO A 203 11.14 -18.95 -30.86
C PRO A 203 11.28 -17.50 -30.38
N MET A 204 12.31 -16.79 -30.87
CA MET A 204 12.64 -15.43 -30.41
C MET A 204 11.48 -14.44 -30.53
N SER A 205 10.62 -14.60 -31.55
CA SER A 205 9.40 -13.79 -31.71
C SER A 205 8.44 -13.95 -30.53
N THR A 206 8.29 -15.17 -30.01
CA THR A 206 7.45 -15.47 -28.85
C THR A 206 8.13 -15.05 -27.54
N VAL A 207 9.45 -15.18 -27.43
CA VAL A 207 10.22 -14.69 -26.26
C VAL A 207 10.04 -13.19 -26.10
N LEU A 208 10.23 -12.41 -27.18
CA LEU A 208 10.05 -10.96 -27.17
C LEU A 208 8.60 -10.57 -26.88
N ALA A 209 7.63 -11.27 -27.49
CA ALA A 209 6.22 -11.03 -27.22
C ALA A 209 5.90 -11.27 -25.74
N LEU A 210 6.21 -12.43 -25.18
CA LEU A 210 5.83 -12.79 -23.80
C LEU A 210 6.65 -12.06 -22.74
N GLY A 211 7.97 -11.95 -22.93
CA GLY A 211 8.88 -11.32 -21.98
C GLY A 211 8.49 -9.88 -21.70
N THR A 212 8.09 -9.14 -22.73
CA THR A 212 7.68 -7.74 -22.57
C THR A 212 6.36 -7.55 -21.84
N TRP A 213 5.50 -8.57 -21.73
CA TRP A 213 4.25 -8.53 -20.95
C TRP A 213 4.40 -9.05 -19.52
N ALA A 214 5.51 -9.73 -19.19
CA ALA A 214 5.65 -10.43 -17.92
C ALA A 214 5.58 -9.50 -16.70
N ASP A 215 6.21 -8.32 -16.75
CA ASP A 215 6.14 -7.32 -15.67
C ASP A 215 4.69 -6.84 -15.46
N VAL A 216 3.99 -6.51 -16.55
CA VAL A 216 2.58 -6.06 -16.51
C VAL A 216 1.69 -7.15 -15.92
N VAL A 217 1.84 -8.39 -16.38
CA VAL A 217 1.07 -9.54 -15.87
C VAL A 217 1.34 -9.74 -14.38
N ALA A 218 2.60 -9.66 -13.93
CA ALA A 218 2.96 -9.78 -12.53
C ALA A 218 2.31 -8.67 -11.67
N ILE A 219 2.30 -7.43 -12.15
CA ILE A 219 1.65 -6.30 -11.47
C ILE A 219 0.12 -6.50 -11.41
N VAL A 220 -0.52 -6.94 -12.49
CA VAL A 220 -1.97 -7.23 -12.50
C VAL A 220 -2.31 -8.34 -11.50
N LEU A 221 -1.57 -9.45 -11.53
CA LEU A 221 -1.78 -10.58 -10.62
C LEU A 221 -1.58 -10.15 -9.16
N LEU A 222 -0.54 -9.37 -8.87
CA LEU A 222 -0.32 -8.78 -7.55
C LEU A 222 -1.53 -7.94 -7.13
N GLY A 223 -1.98 -7.00 -7.96
CA GLY A 223 -3.12 -6.14 -7.66
C GLY A 223 -4.40 -6.92 -7.37
N MET A 224 -4.69 -7.96 -8.15
CA MET A 224 -5.82 -8.87 -7.91
C MET A 224 -5.68 -9.62 -6.58
N VAL A 225 -4.51 -10.19 -6.30
CA VAL A 225 -4.24 -10.93 -5.05
C VAL A 225 -4.38 -10.02 -3.84
N LEU A 226 -3.84 -8.80 -3.87
CA LEU A 226 -3.99 -7.82 -2.78
C LEU A 226 -5.47 -7.48 -2.56
N THR A 227 -6.22 -7.24 -3.63
CA THR A 227 -7.66 -6.92 -3.54
C THR A 227 -8.44 -8.06 -2.90
N VAL A 228 -8.22 -9.29 -3.35
CA VAL A 228 -8.89 -10.49 -2.81
C VAL A 228 -8.48 -10.75 -1.36
N ALA A 229 -7.19 -10.65 -1.04
CA ALA A 229 -6.67 -10.80 0.32
C ALA A 229 -7.27 -9.75 1.27
N GLY A 230 -7.34 -8.49 0.81
CA GLY A 230 -7.96 -7.39 1.54
C GLY A 230 -9.46 -7.62 1.79
N TRP A 231 -10.19 -8.10 0.78
CA TRP A 231 -11.61 -8.42 0.93
C TRP A 231 -11.83 -9.61 1.88
N ARG A 232 -11.04 -10.68 1.76
CA ARG A 232 -11.10 -11.84 2.67
C ARG A 232 -10.83 -11.43 4.11
N ALA A 233 -9.80 -10.60 4.34
CA ALA A 233 -9.51 -10.04 5.66
C ALA A 233 -10.71 -9.25 6.20
N ARG A 234 -11.30 -8.35 5.38
CA ARG A 234 -12.49 -7.59 5.77
C ARG A 234 -13.67 -8.47 6.16
N ARG A 235 -13.93 -9.55 5.40
CA ARG A 235 -15.03 -10.49 5.71
C ARG A 235 -14.80 -11.22 7.04
N ALA A 236 -13.57 -11.66 7.30
CA ALA A 236 -13.22 -12.33 8.55
C ALA A 236 -13.43 -11.40 9.77
N ASP A 237 -13.11 -10.11 9.62
CA ASP A 237 -13.31 -9.11 10.68
C ASP A 237 -14.79 -8.91 11.01
N LEU A 238 -15.65 -8.83 9.98
CA LEU A 238 -17.10 -8.69 10.13
C LEU A 238 -17.74 -9.93 10.77
N ALA A 239 -17.28 -11.13 10.41
CA ALA A 239 -17.74 -12.38 11.01
C ALA A 239 -17.39 -12.45 12.52
N THR A 240 -16.22 -11.93 12.89
CA THR A 240 -15.81 -11.90 14.31
C THR A 240 -16.69 -10.94 15.13
N HIS A 241 -17.03 -9.76 14.58
CA HIS A 241 -17.89 -8.79 15.27
C HIS A 241 -19.33 -9.28 15.46
N THR A 242 -19.88 -9.96 14.46
CA THR A 242 -21.24 -10.53 14.55
C THR A 242 -21.31 -11.66 15.58
N ALA A 243 -20.29 -12.51 15.67
CA ALA A 243 -20.21 -13.57 16.68
C ALA A 243 -20.18 -13.02 18.12
N THR A 244 -19.50 -11.89 18.37
CA THR A 244 -19.41 -11.27 19.70
C THR A 244 -20.70 -10.57 20.14
N LEU A 245 -21.59 -10.21 19.22
CA LEU A 245 -22.85 -9.52 19.53
C LEU A 245 -24.02 -10.48 19.76
N LYS A 246 -23.87 -11.78 19.48
CA LYS A 246 -24.88 -12.78 19.81
C LYS A 246 -24.83 -13.02 21.32
N PRO A 247 -25.80 -12.53 22.12
CA PRO A 247 -25.80 -12.78 23.55
C PRO A 247 -25.94 -14.29 23.76
N LEU A 248 -25.33 -14.81 24.83
CA LEU A 248 -25.63 -16.13 25.36
C LEU A 248 -27.12 -16.13 25.74
N ALA A 249 -27.96 -16.59 24.81
CA ALA A 249 -29.36 -16.91 25.06
C ALA A 249 -29.44 -18.27 25.75
#